data_AF-K1YJC5-F1
#
_entry.id   AF-K1YJC5-F1
#
_cell.length_a   1.000
_cell.length_b   1.000
_cell.length_c   1.000
_cell.angle_alpha   90.00
_cell.angle_beta   90.00
_cell.angle_gamma   90.00
#
_symmetry.space_group_name_H-M   'P 1'
#
loop_
_entity.id
_entity.type
_entity.pdbx_description
1 polymer ?
#
loop_
_entity_poly.entity_id
_entity_poly.type
_entity_poly.pdbx_seq_one_letter_code
_entity_poly.pdbx_strand_id
1 'polypeptide(L)'
;MQTVINVFTIGGSILGIVAFLLTIFSSIHDYNIKKWEKLSSIIDFNDFEEFVSGISFGVIYSRPSNKFKDFMRLIQNKSEEIQFKGLAKKKIDKIFSEILLENDKFISEVQAPKWDVWAKDREDIERKINKDFFDEKFHTIQEQSENITKSIITATDIIEKIIKLYREIYSISNRLPYEILFKR
;
A
#
# COMPACT_ATOMS: atom_id res chain seq x y z
N MET A 1 -30.80 -11.60 50.03
CA MET A 1 -29.32 -11.60 50.07
C MET A 1 -28.72 -12.45 48.96
N GLN A 2 -29.14 -13.71 48.80
CA GLN A 2 -28.68 -14.60 47.70
C GLN A 2 -28.85 -14.01 46.29
N THR A 3 -29.99 -13.37 45.99
CA THR A 3 -30.25 -12.73 44.69
C THR A 3 -29.30 -11.57 44.40
N VAL A 4 -28.95 -10.78 45.42
CA VAL A 4 -28.01 -9.66 45.30
C VAL A 4 -26.59 -10.18 45.04
N ILE A 5 -26.17 -11.21 45.77
CA ILE A 5 -24.88 -11.87 45.56
C ILE A 5 -24.79 -12.42 44.12
N ASN A 6 -25.83 -13.09 43.63
CA ASN A 6 -25.83 -13.61 42.25
C ASN A 6 -25.72 -12.50 41.20
N VAL A 7 -26.40 -11.36 41.40
CA VAL A 7 -26.28 -10.21 40.49
C VAL A 7 -24.86 -9.65 40.48
N PHE A 8 -24.23 -9.49 41.65
CA PHE A 8 -22.84 -9.03 41.75
C PHE A 8 -21.85 -10.05 41.15
N THR A 9 -22.05 -11.35 41.36
CA THR A 9 -21.18 -12.39 40.79
C THR A 9 -21.29 -12.46 39.27
N ILE A 10 -22.51 -12.36 38.71
CA ILE A 10 -22.74 -12.33 37.25
C ILE A 10 -22.16 -11.04 36.66
N GLY A 11 -22.43 -9.88 37.27
CA GLY A 11 -21.89 -8.59 36.82
C GLY A 11 -20.36 -8.55 36.87
N GLY A 12 -19.76 -9.04 37.95
CA GLY A 12 -18.31 -9.16 38.10
C GLY A 12 -17.69 -10.11 37.07
N SER A 13 -18.36 -11.24 36.77
CA SER A 13 -17.90 -12.18 35.75
C SER A 13 -17.93 -11.56 34.35
N ILE A 14 -19.00 -10.83 34.01
CA ILE A 14 -19.11 -10.12 32.73
C ILE A 14 -18.02 -9.04 32.61
N LEU A 15 -17.80 -8.24 33.64
CA LEU A 15 -16.75 -7.22 33.66
C LEU A 15 -15.36 -7.85 33.55
N GLY A 16 -15.12 -8.99 34.19
CA GLY A 16 -13.87 -9.74 34.08
C GLY A 16 -13.62 -10.24 32.64
N ILE A 17 -14.65 -10.78 31.98
CA ILE A 17 -14.57 -11.20 30.57
C ILE A 17 -14.27 -9.99 29.66
N VAL A 18 -14.95 -8.87 29.87
CA VAL A 18 -14.72 -7.64 29.10
C VAL A 18 -13.29 -7.15 29.30
N ALA A 19 -12.79 -7.06 30.54
CA ALA A 19 -11.42 -6.63 30.83
C ALA A 19 -10.36 -7.55 30.19
N PHE A 20 -10.59 -8.87 30.22
CA PHE A 20 -9.71 -9.84 29.57
C PHE A 20 -9.67 -9.64 28.05
N LEU A 21 -10.83 -9.47 27.41
CA LEU A 21 -10.91 -9.19 25.97
C LEU A 21 -10.19 -7.88 25.61
N LEU A 22 -10.41 -6.82 26.38
CA LEU A 22 -9.75 -5.52 26.15
C LEU A 22 -8.22 -5.65 26.22
N THR A 23 -7.70 -6.44 27.16
CA THR A 23 -6.26 -6.68 27.30
C THR A 23 -5.68 -7.36 26.06
N ILE A 24 -6.35 -8.40 25.55
CA ILE A 24 -5.93 -9.10 24.32
C ILE A 24 -5.96 -8.16 23.11
N PHE A 25 -7.05 -7.41 22.93
CA PHE A 25 -7.18 -6.51 21.79
C PHE A 25 -6.17 -5.36 21.84
N SER A 26 -5.87 -4.82 23.03
CA SER A 26 -4.82 -3.81 23.20
C SER A 26 -3.45 -4.36 22.76
N SER A 27 -3.09 -5.56 23.20
CA SER A 27 -1.82 -6.18 22.82
C SER A 27 -1.71 -6.43 21.30
N ILE A 28 -2.80 -6.85 20.65
CA ILE A 28 -2.85 -7.02 19.19
C ILE A 28 -2.73 -5.67 18.47
N HIS A 29 -3.38 -4.64 18.99
CA HIS A 29 -3.33 -3.29 18.43
C HIS A 29 -1.91 -2.71 18.48
N ASP A 30 -1.25 -2.78 19.64
CA ASP A 30 0.14 -2.31 19.82
C ASP A 30 1.09 -3.05 18.88
N TYR A 31 0.87 -4.35 18.67
CA TYR A 31 1.63 -5.14 17.70
C TYR A 31 1.43 -4.62 16.27
N ASN A 32 0.18 -4.33 15.88
CA ASN A 32 -0.15 -3.85 14.53
C ASN A 32 0.38 -2.43 14.29
N ILE A 33 0.34 -1.53 15.27
CA ILE A 33 0.98 -0.21 15.19
C ILE A 33 2.48 -0.36 14.95
N LYS A 34 3.17 -1.17 15.75
CA LYS A 34 4.62 -1.42 15.58
C LYS A 34 4.97 -2.01 14.22
N LYS A 35 4.08 -2.86 13.66
CA LYS A 35 4.26 -3.40 12.31
C LYS A 35 4.02 -2.33 11.24
N TRP A 36 3.03 -1.46 11.42
CA TRP A 36 2.86 -0.30 10.55
C TRP A 36 4.08 0.63 10.59
N GLU A 37 4.63 0.95 11.77
CA GLU A 37 5.82 1.79 11.90
C GLU A 37 7.00 1.20 11.11
N LYS A 38 7.24 -0.11 11.24
CA LYS A 38 8.26 -0.82 10.45
C LYS A 38 7.99 -0.71 8.95
N LEU A 39 6.76 -0.93 8.51
CA LEU A 39 6.37 -0.80 7.11
C LEU A 39 6.61 0.63 6.58
N SER A 40 6.18 1.64 7.34
CA SER A 40 6.34 3.05 6.99
C SER A 40 7.79 3.51 6.94
N SER A 41 8.70 2.82 7.66
CA SER A 41 10.14 3.10 7.57
C SER A 41 10.78 2.61 6.27
N ILE A 42 10.15 1.67 5.56
CA ILE A 42 10.60 1.16 4.27
C ILE A 42 10.13 2.09 3.14
N ILE A 43 8.84 2.43 3.16
CA ILE A 43 8.23 3.36 2.22
C ILE A 43 7.18 4.21 2.95
N ASP A 44 7.36 5.52 2.95
CA ASP A 44 6.42 6.46 3.55
C ASP A 44 5.54 7.15 2.49
N PHE A 45 4.59 7.98 2.95
CA PHE A 45 3.73 8.72 2.03
C PHE A 45 4.48 9.74 1.18
N ASN A 46 5.60 10.29 1.65
CA ASN A 46 6.39 11.25 0.87
C ASN A 46 7.11 10.53 -0.27
N ASP A 47 7.66 9.34 -0.02
CA ASP A 47 8.27 8.50 -1.06
C ASP A 47 7.23 8.15 -2.14
N PHE A 48 5.98 7.88 -1.75
CA PHE A 48 4.88 7.66 -2.68
C PHE A 48 4.50 8.92 -3.47
N GLU A 49 4.46 10.09 -2.84
CA GLU A 49 4.18 11.36 -3.50
C GLU A 49 5.29 11.74 -4.50
N GLU A 50 6.56 11.52 -4.14
CA GLU A 50 7.71 11.67 -5.04
C GLU A 50 7.61 10.72 -6.23
N PHE A 51 7.18 9.47 -5.99
CA PHE A 51 7.00 8.47 -7.04
C PHE A 51 5.90 8.88 -8.03
N VAL A 52 4.72 9.27 -7.53
CA VAL A 52 3.60 9.76 -8.35
C VAL A 52 4.00 11.00 -9.14
N SER A 53 4.66 11.95 -8.49
CA SER A 53 5.13 13.17 -9.16
C SER A 53 6.06 12.82 -10.33
N GLY A 54 7.04 11.94 -10.12
CA GLY A 54 7.88 11.45 -11.22
C GLY A 54 7.07 10.84 -12.37
N ILE A 55 6.17 9.91 -12.05
CA ILE A 55 5.37 9.19 -13.06
C ILE A 55 4.48 10.14 -13.84
N SER A 56 3.88 11.14 -13.19
CA SER A 56 3.05 12.17 -13.83
C SER A 56 3.82 13.02 -14.86
N PHE A 57 5.15 13.08 -14.75
CA PHE A 57 6.04 13.72 -15.71
C PHE A 57 6.68 12.73 -16.70
N GLY A 58 6.26 11.46 -16.69
CA GLY A 58 6.84 10.40 -17.51
C GLY A 58 8.20 9.89 -17.03
N VAL A 59 8.56 10.11 -15.76
CA VAL A 59 9.88 9.80 -15.20
C VAL A 59 9.77 8.78 -14.06
N ILE A 60 10.72 7.85 -13.99
CA ILE A 60 10.86 6.91 -12.86
C ILE A 60 12.16 7.19 -12.14
N TYR A 61 12.06 7.90 -11.01
CA TYR A 61 13.20 8.17 -10.14
C TYR A 61 13.65 6.89 -9.42
N SER A 62 14.96 6.63 -9.44
CA SER A 62 15.58 5.42 -8.89
C SER A 62 15.27 5.23 -7.41
N ARG A 63 15.38 6.31 -6.61
CA ARG A 63 15.17 6.22 -5.16
C ARG A 63 13.75 5.76 -4.80
N PRO A 64 12.68 6.49 -5.17
CA PRO A 64 11.32 6.05 -4.83
C PRO A 64 10.94 4.74 -5.54
N SER A 65 11.46 4.48 -6.75
CA SER A 65 11.22 3.21 -7.45
C SER A 65 11.83 2.01 -6.72
N ASN A 66 13.06 2.13 -6.22
CA ASN A 66 13.71 1.08 -5.44
C ASN A 66 12.93 0.77 -4.16
N LYS A 67 12.53 1.80 -3.41
CA LYS A 67 11.67 1.62 -2.23
C LYS A 67 10.35 0.95 -2.56
N PHE A 68 9.72 1.34 -3.67
CA PHE A 68 8.47 0.75 -4.14
C PHE A 68 8.65 -0.73 -4.53
N LYS A 69 9.72 -1.08 -5.24
CA LYS A 69 10.09 -2.47 -5.58
C LYS A 69 10.35 -3.30 -4.33
N ASP A 70 11.07 -2.73 -3.36
CA ASP A 70 11.33 -3.38 -2.08
C ASP A 70 10.01 -3.66 -1.33
N PHE A 71 9.11 -2.69 -1.29
CA PHE A 71 7.78 -2.86 -0.73
C PHE A 71 6.99 -3.98 -1.44
N MET A 72 6.95 -3.99 -2.77
CA MET A 72 6.30 -5.05 -3.54
C MET A 72 6.91 -6.42 -3.24
N ARG A 73 8.24 -6.51 -3.17
CA ARG A 73 8.97 -7.75 -2.84
C ARG A 73 8.61 -8.26 -1.44
N LEU A 74 8.52 -7.36 -0.45
CA LEU A 74 8.11 -7.74 0.90
C LEU A 74 6.69 -8.30 0.92
N ILE A 75 5.77 -7.71 0.15
CA ILE A 75 4.39 -8.19 -0.01
C ILE A 75 4.37 -9.60 -0.64
N GLN A 76 5.03 -9.77 -1.78
CA GLN A 76 5.07 -11.04 -2.51
C GLN A 76 5.64 -12.17 -1.65
N ASN A 77 6.71 -11.89 -0.91
CA ASN A 77 7.38 -12.89 -0.07
C ASN A 77 6.69 -13.11 1.28
N LYS A 78 5.61 -12.39 1.58
CA LYS A 78 4.92 -12.42 2.89
C LYS A 78 5.90 -12.21 4.05
N SER A 79 6.83 -11.27 3.87
CA SER A 79 7.95 -11.05 4.79
C SER A 79 7.46 -10.75 6.20
N GLU A 80 8.24 -11.15 7.21
CA GLU A 80 7.83 -11.00 8.62
C GLU A 80 7.51 -9.53 8.98
N GLU A 81 8.22 -8.59 8.36
CA GLU A 81 8.11 -7.14 8.51
C GLU A 81 6.68 -6.63 8.25
N ILE A 82 5.91 -7.33 7.41
CA ILE A 82 4.55 -6.93 7.01
C ILE A 82 3.46 -7.87 7.56
N GLN A 83 3.79 -8.78 8.48
CA GLN A 83 2.82 -9.72 9.06
C GLN A 83 2.05 -9.10 10.24
N PHE A 84 0.84 -8.63 9.94
CA PHE A 84 -0.15 -8.15 10.93
C PHE A 84 -0.87 -9.31 11.64
N LYS A 85 -1.54 -9.01 12.77
CA LYS A 85 -2.25 -9.99 13.60
C LYS A 85 -3.73 -9.67 13.77
N GLY A 86 -4.49 -10.70 14.15
CA GLY A 86 -5.91 -10.61 14.48
C GLY A 86 -6.80 -10.24 13.28
N LEU A 87 -7.86 -9.46 13.55
CA LEU A 87 -8.82 -9.04 12.52
C LEU A 87 -8.20 -8.08 11.48
N ALA A 88 -7.15 -7.35 11.84
CA ALA A 88 -6.40 -6.49 10.92
C ALA A 88 -5.71 -7.32 9.84
N LYS A 89 -5.10 -8.46 10.21
CA LYS A 89 -4.41 -9.37 9.27
C LYS A 89 -5.23 -9.67 8.04
N LYS A 90 -6.45 -10.19 8.21
CA LYS A 90 -7.30 -10.60 7.08
C LYS A 90 -7.64 -9.44 6.14
N LYS A 91 -7.86 -8.24 6.69
CA LYS A 91 -8.17 -7.06 5.88
C LYS A 91 -6.93 -6.54 5.15
N ILE A 92 -5.80 -6.47 5.85
CA ILE A 92 -4.54 -5.99 5.28
C ILE A 92 -4.01 -6.97 4.22
N ASP A 93 -4.11 -8.29 4.44
CA ASP A 93 -3.73 -9.30 3.44
C ASP A 93 -4.54 -9.15 2.14
N LYS A 94 -5.83 -8.80 2.25
CA LYS A 94 -6.68 -8.49 1.08
C LYS A 94 -6.19 -7.24 0.37
N ILE A 95 -5.91 -6.17 1.11
CA ILE A 95 -5.39 -4.91 0.57
C ILE A 95 -4.04 -5.15 -0.13
N PHE A 96 -3.13 -5.92 0.47
CA PHE A 96 -1.87 -6.29 -0.14
C PHE A 96 -2.04 -7.07 -1.44
N SER A 97 -3.01 -7.98 -1.49
CA SER A 97 -3.34 -8.69 -2.73
C SER A 97 -3.83 -7.73 -3.81
N GLU A 98 -4.66 -6.74 -3.45
CA GLU A 98 -5.11 -5.69 -4.37
C GLU A 98 -3.94 -4.79 -4.82
N ILE A 99 -3.01 -4.43 -3.93
CA ILE A 99 -1.80 -3.68 -4.28
C ILE A 99 -0.96 -4.43 -5.31
N LEU A 100 -0.74 -5.74 -5.14
CA LEU A 100 0.00 -6.54 -6.12
C LEU A 100 -0.68 -6.56 -7.49
N LEU A 101 -2.02 -6.72 -7.52
CA LEU A 101 -2.79 -6.70 -8.76
C LEU A 101 -2.69 -5.36 -9.50
N GLU A 102 -2.72 -4.24 -8.77
CA GLU A 102 -2.52 -2.92 -9.38
C GLU A 102 -1.06 -2.72 -9.83
N ASN A 103 -0.08 -3.21 -9.07
CA ASN A 103 1.32 -3.17 -9.47
C ASN A 103 1.58 -3.94 -10.77
N ASP A 104 0.94 -5.09 -10.98
CA ASP A 104 1.09 -5.85 -12.24
C ASP A 104 0.57 -5.05 -13.46
N LYS A 105 -0.53 -4.30 -13.28
CA LYS A 105 -1.05 -3.39 -14.32
C LYS A 105 -0.09 -2.23 -14.57
N PHE A 106 0.45 -1.62 -13.50
CA PHE A 106 1.43 -0.55 -13.60
C PHE A 106 2.67 -1.01 -14.37
N ILE A 107 3.22 -2.18 -14.01
CA ILE A 107 4.37 -2.76 -14.70
C ILE A 107 4.06 -2.98 -16.18
N SER A 108 2.88 -3.49 -16.51
CA SER A 108 2.45 -3.70 -17.90
C SER A 108 2.38 -2.39 -18.69
N GLU A 109 1.87 -1.32 -18.07
CA GLU A 109 1.75 0.01 -18.69
C GLU A 109 3.11 0.68 -18.92
N VAL A 110 4.03 0.51 -17.97
CA VAL A 110 5.39 1.10 -18.01
C VAL A 110 6.39 0.28 -18.83
N GLN A 111 6.18 -1.04 -18.94
CA GLN A 111 6.98 -1.91 -19.81
C GLN A 111 6.55 -1.85 -21.27
N ALA A 112 5.35 -1.35 -21.57
CA ALA A 112 4.94 -1.01 -22.93
C ALA A 112 5.87 0.07 -23.49
N PRO A 113 6.19 0.07 -24.78
CA PRO A 113 7.30 0.85 -25.29
C PRO A 113 6.99 2.38 -25.37
N LYS A 114 5.86 2.81 -24.81
CA LYS A 114 5.23 4.15 -24.83
C LYS A 114 5.86 5.21 -23.91
N TRP A 115 7.02 4.98 -23.31
CA TRP A 115 7.60 5.91 -22.33
C TRP A 115 8.88 6.53 -22.89
N ASP A 116 8.77 7.77 -23.36
CA ASP A 116 9.83 8.59 -23.97
C ASP A 116 10.75 9.23 -22.90
N VAL A 117 12.03 9.45 -23.19
CA VAL A 117 13.05 9.95 -22.26
C VAL A 117 13.89 11.06 -22.88
N TRP A 118 13.92 12.18 -22.16
CA TRP A 118 14.76 13.32 -22.49
C TRP A 118 16.23 13.07 -22.13
N ALA A 119 17.13 13.54 -23.00
CA ALA A 119 18.57 13.48 -22.80
C ALA A 119 19.02 14.45 -21.69
N LYS A 120 19.46 13.89 -20.55
CA LYS A 120 20.61 14.36 -19.75
C LYS A 120 20.99 13.30 -18.72
N ASP A 121 22.29 13.03 -18.62
CA ASP A 121 22.88 12.05 -17.70
C ASP A 121 22.68 12.46 -16.24
N ARG A 122 21.52 12.12 -15.65
CA ARG A 122 21.34 12.08 -14.20
C ARG A 122 21.33 10.64 -13.67
N GLU A 123 22.04 10.41 -12.57
CA GLU A 123 22.17 9.10 -11.89
C GLU A 123 20.91 8.70 -11.08
N ASP A 124 19.99 9.64 -10.86
CA ASP A 124 18.78 9.49 -10.06
C ASP A 124 17.58 8.88 -10.80
N ILE A 125 17.75 8.43 -12.05
CA ILE A 125 16.68 7.90 -12.92
C ILE A 125 16.99 6.45 -13.31
N GLU A 126 16.09 5.52 -12.99
CA GLU A 126 16.36 4.07 -13.07
C GLU A 126 16.12 3.48 -14.46
N ARG A 127 15.23 4.10 -15.23
CA ARG A 127 15.00 3.75 -16.63
C ARG A 127 15.12 4.99 -17.49
N LYS A 128 16.02 4.91 -18.46
CA LYS A 128 16.12 5.81 -19.62
C LYS A 128 15.93 4.95 -20.87
N ILE A 129 15.16 5.43 -21.88
CA ILE A 129 14.64 4.74 -23.10
C ILE A 129 15.35 3.44 -23.52
N ASN A 130 14.55 2.44 -23.93
CA ASN A 130 15.02 1.35 -24.80
C ASN A 130 14.78 1.65 -26.30
N LYS A 131 15.78 1.39 -27.15
CA LYS A 131 15.78 1.62 -28.60
C LYS A 131 14.81 0.74 -29.40
N ASP A 132 14.22 -0.28 -28.80
CA ASP A 132 13.34 -1.23 -29.50
C ASP A 132 11.89 -0.73 -29.69
N PHE A 133 11.56 0.48 -29.21
CA PHE A 133 10.25 1.13 -29.43
C PHE A 133 9.99 1.56 -30.88
N PHE A 134 11.03 1.64 -31.71
CA PHE A 134 10.91 2.06 -33.11
C PHE A 134 10.24 1.02 -34.04
N ASP A 135 9.83 -0.14 -33.50
CA ASP A 135 9.16 -1.20 -34.26
C ASP A 135 7.61 -1.11 -34.26
N GLU A 136 6.98 -0.32 -33.38
CA GLU A 136 5.53 -0.03 -33.47
C GLU A 136 5.26 1.04 -34.55
N LYS A 137 4.62 0.65 -35.65
CA LYS A 137 4.25 1.55 -36.75
C LYS A 137 3.09 2.48 -36.36
N PHE A 138 3.38 3.58 -35.69
CA PHE A 138 2.41 4.69 -35.58
C PHE A 138 2.30 5.41 -36.93
N HIS A 139 1.08 5.82 -37.30
CA HIS A 139 0.86 6.49 -38.59
C HIS A 139 1.26 7.97 -38.55
N THR A 140 1.27 8.60 -37.37
CA THR A 140 1.64 10.02 -37.17
C THR A 140 2.33 10.26 -35.81
N ILE A 141 3.13 11.35 -35.72
CA ILE A 141 3.75 11.82 -34.47
C ILE A 141 2.68 12.22 -33.42
N GLN A 142 1.54 12.74 -33.86
CA GLN A 142 0.45 13.15 -32.98
C GLN A 142 -0.17 11.94 -32.25
N GLU A 143 -0.49 10.88 -33.00
CA GLU A 143 -1.02 9.62 -32.45
C GLU A 143 -0.07 8.99 -31.42
N GLN A 144 1.24 9.11 -31.66
CA GLN A 144 2.26 8.69 -30.71
C GLN A 144 2.21 9.51 -29.42
N SER A 145 2.20 10.84 -29.52
CA SER A 145 2.14 11.74 -28.35
C SER A 145 0.89 11.55 -27.50
N GLU A 146 -0.27 11.32 -28.13
CA GLU A 146 -1.54 11.07 -27.44
C GLU A 146 -1.49 9.74 -26.68
N ASN A 147 -0.89 8.69 -27.27
CA ASN A 147 -0.73 7.40 -26.61
C ASN A 147 0.22 7.45 -25.41
N ILE A 148 1.33 8.19 -25.51
CA ILE A 148 2.27 8.42 -24.41
C ILE A 148 1.55 9.13 -23.25
N THR A 149 0.84 10.22 -23.56
CA THR A 149 0.10 11.00 -22.56
C THR A 149 -0.95 10.14 -21.84
N LYS A 150 -1.70 9.33 -22.59
CA LYS A 150 -2.69 8.41 -22.02
C LYS A 150 -2.05 7.34 -21.13
N SER A 151 -0.89 6.83 -21.53
CA SER A 151 -0.12 5.85 -20.75
C SER A 151 0.34 6.43 -19.41
N ILE A 152 0.89 7.66 -19.44
CA ILE A 152 1.32 8.41 -18.25
C ILE A 152 0.15 8.63 -17.28
N ILE A 153 -1.00 9.10 -17.79
CA ILE A 153 -2.21 9.30 -16.98
C ILE A 153 -2.64 7.97 -16.34
N THR A 154 -2.70 6.91 -17.14
CA THR A 154 -3.12 5.58 -16.67
C THR A 154 -2.20 5.06 -15.56
N ALA A 155 -0.88 5.14 -15.76
CA ALA A 155 0.09 4.72 -14.75
C ALA A 155 0.03 5.56 -13.47
N THR A 156 -0.20 6.87 -13.61
CA THR A 156 -0.39 7.79 -12.47
C THR A 156 -1.61 7.37 -11.66
N ASP A 157 -2.75 7.15 -12.32
CA ASP A 157 -4.00 6.71 -11.67
C ASP A 157 -3.83 5.39 -10.91
N ILE A 158 -3.07 4.45 -11.48
CA ILE A 158 -2.78 3.16 -10.86
C ILE A 158 -1.97 3.35 -9.57
N ILE A 159 -0.91 4.17 -9.58
CA ILE A 159 -0.13 4.41 -8.36
C ILE A 159 -0.95 5.17 -7.32
N GLU A 160 -1.75 6.17 -7.71
CA GLU A 160 -2.65 6.83 -6.76
C GLU A 160 -3.62 5.86 -6.10
N LYS A 161 -4.09 4.84 -6.84
CA LYS A 161 -4.91 3.77 -6.28
C LYS A 161 -4.13 2.93 -5.26
N ILE A 162 -2.87 2.60 -5.55
CA ILE A 162 -2.00 1.90 -4.58
C ILE A 162 -1.79 2.75 -3.32
N ILE A 163 -1.63 4.07 -3.45
CA ILE A 163 -1.51 4.98 -2.29
C ILE A 163 -2.80 4.98 -1.45
N LYS A 164 -3.98 5.00 -2.08
CA LYS A 164 -5.27 4.90 -1.38
C LYS A 164 -5.35 3.60 -0.58
N LEU A 165 -5.00 2.46 -1.19
CA LEU A 165 -4.91 1.17 -0.51
C LEU A 165 -3.90 1.19 0.65
N TYR A 166 -2.73 1.80 0.46
CA TYR A 166 -1.72 1.95 1.51
C TYR A 166 -2.23 2.80 2.70
N ARG A 167 -2.99 3.88 2.44
CA ARG A 167 -3.67 4.67 3.49
C ARG A 167 -4.72 3.87 4.25
N GLU A 168 -5.37 2.90 3.62
CA GLU A 168 -6.30 2.01 4.33
C GLU A 168 -5.58 1.10 5.32
N ILE A 169 -4.37 0.62 5.00
CA ILE A 169 -3.53 -0.14 5.92
C ILE A 169 -3.19 0.70 7.15
N TYR A 170 -2.80 1.97 6.96
CA TYR A 170 -2.57 2.92 8.04
C TYR A 170 -3.81 3.03 8.94
N SER A 171 -4.99 3.26 8.34
CA SER A 171 -6.24 3.38 9.09
C SER A 171 -6.56 2.11 9.88
N ILE A 172 -6.42 0.93 9.29
CA ILE A 172 -6.71 -0.34 9.98
C ILE A 172 -5.74 -0.57 11.14
N SER A 173 -4.47 -0.22 10.96
CA SER A 173 -3.43 -0.42 11.97
C SER A 173 -3.58 0.51 13.17
N ASN A 174 -4.05 1.74 12.92
CA ASN A 174 -4.16 2.81 13.92
C ASN A 174 -5.58 3.03 14.48
N ARG A 175 -6.61 2.33 13.95
CA ARG A 175 -7.94 2.35 14.57
C ARG A 175 -7.90 1.64 15.92
N LEU A 176 -8.42 2.31 16.94
CA LEU A 176 -8.48 1.83 18.31
C LEU A 176 -9.15 0.44 18.41
N PRO A 177 -8.73 -0.42 19.35
CA PRO A 177 -9.28 -1.78 19.52
C PRO A 177 -10.79 -1.82 19.76
N TYR A 178 -11.38 -0.72 20.26
CA TYR A 178 -12.79 -0.62 20.64
C TYR A 178 -13.74 -0.42 19.44
N GLU A 179 -13.31 0.18 18.33
CA GLU A 179 -14.16 0.33 17.14
C GLU A 179 -14.53 -1.02 16.50
N ILE A 180 -13.70 -2.03 16.73
CA ILE A 180 -13.89 -3.38 16.21
C ILE A 180 -14.93 -4.15 17.05
N LEU A 181 -15.00 -3.88 18.36
CA LEU A 181 -15.95 -4.50 19.29
C LEU A 181 -17.36 -3.92 19.18
N PHE A 182 -17.50 -2.66 18.78
CA PHE A 182 -18.79 -1.94 18.75
C PHE A 182 -19.30 -1.65 17.34
N LYS A 183 -18.82 -2.35 16.31
CA LYS A 183 -19.35 -2.19 14.97
C LYS A 183 -20.78 -2.77 14.90
N ARG A 184 -21.77 -1.87 15.03
CA ARG A 184 -23.18 -2.09 14.64
C ARG A 184 -23.27 -2.41 13.15
#